data_AF-A0AAE1R3P7-F1
#
_entry.id   AF-A0AAE1R3P7-F1
#
_cell.length_a   1.000
_cell.length_b   1.000
_cell.length_c   1.000
_cell.angle_alpha   90.00
_cell.angle_beta   90.00
_cell.angle_gamma   90.00
#
_symmetry.space_group_name_H-M   'P 1'
#
loop_
_entity.id
_entity.type
_entity.pdbx_description
1 polymer ?
#
loop_
_entity_poly.entity_id
_entity_poly.type
_entity_poly.pdbx_seq_one_letter_code
_entity_poly.pdbx_strand_id
1 'polypeptide(L)'
;MYNAAPLLLHLNRRLDCGVIFFLLVEQANALEFPRDFLGISLQEQPNKYYFVIRGQRLILEAESSIQTIMEKLQSYKTRVALNFEGFQYQLGDFQLRVGKVVPIHSESLRGIVMEMEYLPISSWEKSHQIMGEFFDIWQEALGKRSLSGHFVHIEPNFSEFGLSDQYTSQHTAVQYASIMVQMIATAQSA
;
A
#
# COMPACT_ATOMS: atom_id res chain seq x y z
N MET A 1 -37.49 0.22 -16.09
CA MET A 1 -37.23 -0.47 -14.82
C MET A 1 -36.41 -1.72 -15.12
N TYR A 2 -35.08 -1.58 -15.18
CA TYR A 2 -34.19 -2.75 -15.18
C TYR A 2 -33.68 -2.91 -13.75
N ASN A 3 -34.20 -3.93 -13.09
CA ASN A 3 -33.64 -4.44 -11.84
C ASN A 3 -32.23 -4.95 -12.14
N ALA A 4 -31.22 -4.13 -11.85
CA ALA A 4 -29.87 -4.63 -11.66
C ALA A 4 -29.89 -5.47 -10.38
N ALA A 5 -30.04 -6.78 -10.55
CA ALA A 5 -29.79 -7.72 -9.47
C ALA A 5 -28.38 -7.41 -8.91
N PRO A 6 -28.24 -7.14 -7.60
CA PRO A 6 -26.92 -6.99 -7.03
C PRO A 6 -26.26 -8.35 -7.14
N LEU A 7 -25.19 -8.42 -7.94
CA LEU A 7 -24.19 -9.47 -7.81
C LEU A 7 -23.65 -9.37 -6.38
N LEU A 8 -24.35 -10.07 -5.49
CA LEU A 8 -23.98 -10.40 -4.13
C LEU A 8 -22.72 -11.26 -4.23
N LEU A 9 -21.59 -10.59 -4.45
CA LEU A 9 -20.27 -11.18 -4.29
C LEU A 9 -20.15 -11.59 -2.82
N HIS A 10 -20.42 -12.87 -2.58
CA HIS A 10 -19.98 -13.60 -1.41
C HIS A 10 -18.47 -13.47 -1.30
N LEU A 11 -17.98 -12.49 -0.52
CA LEU A 11 -16.62 -12.44 0.01
C LEU A 11 -16.62 -11.46 1.19
N ASN A 12 -17.11 -11.95 2.33
CA ASN A 12 -16.94 -11.29 3.62
C ASN A 12 -15.52 -11.54 4.13
N ARG A 13 -14.52 -11.05 3.38
CA ARG A 13 -13.14 -10.89 3.85
C ARG A 13 -12.85 -9.40 3.85
N ARG A 14 -12.89 -8.84 5.05
CA ARG A 14 -12.41 -7.50 5.36
C ARG A 14 -10.97 -7.42 4.88
N LEU A 15 -10.63 -6.39 4.10
CA LEU A 15 -9.24 -5.96 3.99
C LEU A 15 -8.93 -5.30 5.32
N ASP A 16 -8.21 -6.02 6.16
CA ASP A 16 -7.41 -5.36 7.18
C ASP A 16 -5.98 -5.37 6.63
N CYS A 17 -5.76 -4.68 5.50
CA CYS A 17 -4.41 -4.49 4.97
C CYS A 17 -3.58 -3.82 6.07
N GLY A 18 -2.50 -4.51 6.45
CA GLY A 18 -1.81 -4.28 7.71
C GLY A 18 -1.36 -2.83 7.94
N VAL A 19 -1.16 -2.54 9.23
CA VAL A 19 -0.80 -1.21 9.71
C VAL A 19 0.53 -0.76 9.12
N ILE A 20 0.55 0.45 8.56
CA ILE A 20 1.75 1.10 8.01
C ILE A 20 2.20 2.23 8.93
N PHE A 21 3.47 2.19 9.32
CA PHE A 21 4.09 3.17 10.20
C PHE A 21 5.17 3.96 9.47
N PHE A 22 5.13 5.28 9.59
CA PHE A 22 6.22 6.16 9.22
C PHE A 22 7.04 6.50 10.48
N LEU A 23 8.30 6.04 10.48
CA LEU A 23 9.23 6.16 11.59
C LEU A 23 10.32 7.18 11.24
N LEU A 24 10.63 8.06 12.20
CA LEU A 24 11.68 9.08 12.05
C LEU A 24 12.70 8.93 13.19
N VAL A 25 13.98 9.07 12.87
CA VAL A 25 15.09 9.08 13.84
C VAL A 25 15.18 10.43 14.54
N GLU A 26 15.16 10.45 15.87
CA GLU A 26 15.35 11.67 16.64
C GLU A 26 16.78 12.23 16.46
N GLN A 27 16.88 13.55 16.35
CA GLN A 27 18.00 14.32 15.78
C GLN A 27 19.41 14.04 16.35
N ALA A 28 19.51 13.40 17.52
CA ALA A 28 20.77 13.11 18.21
C ALA A 28 21.69 12.13 17.44
N ASN A 29 21.15 11.24 16.60
CA ASN A 29 21.93 10.21 15.87
C ASN A 29 21.88 10.38 14.33
N ALA A 30 21.56 11.57 13.84
CA ALA A 30 21.23 11.85 12.44
C ALA A 30 22.37 11.72 11.41
N LEU A 31 23.58 11.39 11.85
CA LEU A 31 24.76 11.14 11.01
C LEU A 31 25.07 9.64 10.81
N GLU A 32 24.59 8.76 11.70
CA GLU A 32 24.87 7.32 11.64
C GLU A 32 23.72 6.50 11.03
N PHE A 33 22.48 7.01 11.06
CA PHE A 33 21.29 6.26 10.65
C PHE A 33 20.46 6.97 9.58
N PRO A 34 19.76 6.24 8.69
CA PRO A 34 18.81 6.82 7.75
C PRO A 34 17.74 7.62 8.51
N ARG A 35 17.55 8.89 8.15
CA ARG A 35 16.68 9.82 8.90
C ARG A 35 15.20 9.44 8.86
N ASP A 36 14.76 8.89 7.73
CA ASP A 36 13.37 8.54 7.47
C ASP A 36 13.29 7.15 6.84
N PHE A 37 12.46 6.28 7.39
CA PHE A 37 12.06 5.06 6.72
C PHE A 37 10.62 4.68 7.07
N LEU A 38 10.03 3.90 6.18
CA LEU A 38 8.67 3.42 6.34
C LEU A 38 8.70 1.97 6.79
N GLY A 39 8.02 1.69 7.89
CA GLY A 39 7.75 0.34 8.37
C GLY A 39 6.38 -0.13 7.90
N ILE A 40 6.32 -1.30 7.28
CA ILE A 40 5.09 -1.87 6.70
C ILE A 40 4.88 -3.26 7.29
N SER A 41 3.69 -3.47 7.82
CA SER A 41 3.16 -4.80 8.15
C SER A 41 2.13 -5.20 7.11
N LEU A 42 2.20 -6.43 6.61
CA LEU A 42 1.24 -6.98 5.66
C LEU A 42 0.40 -8.05 6.35
N GLN A 43 -0.91 -8.07 6.11
CA GLN A 43 -1.83 -9.00 6.76
C GLN A 43 -1.59 -10.45 6.31
N GLU A 44 -1.17 -10.60 5.06
CA GLU A 44 -0.85 -11.88 4.43
C GLU A 44 0.39 -12.52 5.07
N GLN A 45 1.26 -11.72 5.70
CA GLN A 45 2.48 -12.18 6.37
C GLN A 45 2.67 -11.45 7.71
N PRO A 46 1.82 -11.73 8.71
CA PRO A 46 1.78 -10.99 9.98
C PRO A 46 3.05 -11.17 10.83
N ASN A 47 3.83 -12.21 10.54
CA ASN A 47 5.09 -12.50 11.22
C ASN A 47 6.29 -11.75 10.63
N LYS A 48 6.08 -10.98 9.56
CA LYS A 48 7.12 -10.23 8.87
C LYS A 48 6.86 -8.74 8.95
N TYR A 49 7.94 -7.99 8.83
CA TYR A 49 7.94 -6.54 8.82
C TYR A 49 8.91 -6.04 7.76
N TYR A 50 8.50 -5.03 7.01
CA TYR A 50 9.27 -4.49 5.91
C TYR A 50 9.70 -3.07 6.21
N PHE A 51 10.97 -2.74 6.01
CA PHE A 51 11.48 -1.37 6.07
C PHE A 51 11.85 -0.88 4.68
N VAL A 52 11.24 0.22 4.26
CA VAL A 52 11.56 0.88 2.98
C VAL A 52 12.30 2.19 3.28
N ILE A 53 13.57 2.25 2.90
CA ILE A 53 14.41 3.45 2.96
C ILE A 53 14.49 4.04 1.55
N ARG A 54 13.51 4.87 1.18
CA ARG A 54 13.42 5.44 -0.19
C ARG A 54 14.67 6.20 -0.61
N GLY A 55 15.29 6.97 0.28
CA GLY A 55 16.48 7.77 -0.04
C GLY A 55 17.70 6.92 -0.45
N GLN A 56 17.75 5.67 0.01
CA GLN A 56 18.82 4.72 -0.31
C GLN A 56 18.34 3.61 -1.27
N ARG A 57 17.05 3.63 -1.65
CA ARG A 57 16.39 2.59 -2.44
C ARG A 57 16.59 1.20 -1.85
N LEU A 58 16.48 1.10 -0.53
CA LEU A 58 16.63 -0.17 0.19
C LEU A 58 15.28 -0.67 0.69
N ILE A 59 15.08 -1.97 0.58
CA ILE A 59 14.00 -2.72 1.20
C ILE A 59 14.60 -3.82 2.09
N LEU A 60 14.19 -3.85 3.35
CA LEU A 60 14.63 -4.84 4.33
C LEU A 60 13.43 -5.64 4.81
N GLU A 61 13.57 -6.95 4.83
CA GLU A 61 12.62 -7.85 5.47
C GLU A 61 13.17 -8.24 6.85
N ALA A 62 12.33 -8.16 7.88
CA ALA A 62 12.63 -8.56 9.23
C ALA A 62 11.45 -9.33 9.83
N GLU A 63 11.67 -10.03 10.94
CA GLU A 63 10.59 -10.62 11.72
C GLU A 63 9.80 -9.53 12.47
N SER A 64 8.53 -9.80 12.79
CA SER A 64 7.64 -8.87 13.51
C SER A 64 8.19 -8.45 14.89
N SER A 65 9.06 -9.26 15.50
CA SER A 65 9.77 -8.96 16.74
C SER A 65 10.60 -7.67 16.68
N ILE A 66 10.98 -7.22 15.48
CA ILE A 66 11.69 -5.95 15.28
C ILE A 66 10.90 -4.75 15.81
N GLN A 67 9.56 -4.79 15.78
CA GLN A 67 8.73 -3.70 16.31
C GLN A 67 8.99 -3.52 17.81
N THR A 68 9.00 -4.61 18.57
CA THR A 68 9.29 -4.59 20.01
C THR A 68 10.71 -4.13 20.31
N ILE A 69 11.68 -4.50 19.46
CA ILE A 69 13.07 -4.03 19.60
C ILE A 69 13.13 -2.52 19.39
N MET A 70 12.47 -2.01 18.35
CA MET A 70 12.44 -0.59 18.01
C MET A 70 11.76 0.26 19.10
N GLU A 71 10.66 -0.24 19.66
CA GLU A 71 9.98 0.37 20.81
C GLU A 71 10.89 0.43 22.05
N LYS A 72 11.60 -0.67 22.35
CA LYS A 72 12.53 -0.73 23.50
C LYS A 72 13.75 0.16 23.33
N LEU A 73 14.28 0.27 22.12
CA LEU A 73 15.43 1.12 21.83
C LEU A 73 15.11 2.61 22.01
N GLN A 74 13.83 3.00 21.94
CA GLN A 74 13.32 4.38 22.05
C GLN A 74 14.01 5.41 21.14
N SER A 75 14.86 4.94 20.22
CA SER A 75 15.69 5.74 19.33
C SER A 75 14.90 6.24 18.11
N TYR A 76 13.75 5.61 17.86
CA TYR A 76 12.84 5.90 16.75
C TYR A 76 11.48 6.27 17.31
N LYS A 77 10.94 7.40 16.85
CA LYS A 77 9.59 7.81 17.19
C LYS A 77 8.70 7.71 15.96
N THR A 78 7.57 7.04 16.13
CA THR A 78 6.50 7.01 15.12
C THR A 78 5.93 8.40 14.95
N ARG A 79 6.01 8.93 13.73
CA ARG A 79 5.48 10.26 13.42
C ARG A 79 4.07 10.19 12.82
N VAL A 80 3.84 9.23 11.93
CA VAL A 80 2.55 9.01 11.29
C VAL A 80 2.30 7.51 11.23
N ALA A 81 1.10 7.08 11.59
CA ALA A 81 0.70 5.69 11.50
C ALA A 81 -0.66 5.63 10.82
N LEU A 82 -0.75 4.89 9.72
CA LEU A 82 -1.97 4.74 8.93
C LEU A 82 -2.38 3.26 8.92
N ASN A 83 -3.70 3.05 8.96
CA ASN A 83 -4.33 1.77 8.79
C ASN A 83 -5.14 1.76 7.48
N PHE A 84 -5.15 0.61 6.81
CA PHE A 84 -5.86 0.42 5.54
C PHE A 84 -7.02 -0.55 5.77
N GLU A 85 -8.24 -0.01 5.74
CA GLU A 85 -9.45 -0.79 6.00
C GLU A 85 -10.31 -0.84 4.74
N GLY A 86 -10.73 -2.03 4.30
CA GLY A 86 -11.44 -2.15 3.03
C GLY A 86 -12.14 -3.46 2.77
N PHE A 87 -12.43 -3.69 1.49
CA PHE A 87 -13.06 -4.89 0.97
C PHE A 87 -12.28 -5.46 -0.20
N GLN A 88 -12.17 -6.79 -0.23
CA GLN A 88 -11.63 -7.53 -1.34
C GLN A 88 -12.74 -8.02 -2.28
N TYR A 89 -12.53 -7.84 -3.57
CA TYR A 89 -13.42 -8.28 -4.64
C TYR A 89 -12.66 -9.20 -5.59
N GLN A 90 -13.26 -10.33 -5.95
CA GLN A 90 -12.72 -11.23 -6.98
C GLN A 90 -13.48 -11.01 -8.29
N LEU A 91 -12.75 -10.64 -9.35
CA LEU A 91 -13.29 -10.41 -10.69
C LEU A 91 -12.58 -11.34 -11.68
N GLY A 92 -13.05 -12.59 -11.77
CA GLY A 92 -12.39 -13.61 -12.58
C GLY A 92 -10.97 -13.88 -12.08
N ASP A 93 -9.98 -13.62 -12.94
CA ASP A 93 -8.55 -13.79 -12.63
C ASP A 93 -7.94 -12.60 -11.87
N PHE A 94 -8.69 -11.51 -11.71
CA PHE A 94 -8.26 -10.32 -10.98
C PHE A 94 -8.78 -10.34 -9.55
N GLN A 95 -7.91 -9.92 -8.64
CA GLN A 95 -8.28 -9.58 -7.28
C GLN A 95 -8.16 -8.07 -7.10
N LEU A 96 -9.26 -7.42 -6.74
CA LEU A 96 -9.33 -5.99 -6.49
C LEU A 96 -9.51 -5.76 -5.00
N ARG A 97 -8.72 -4.87 -4.44
CA ARG A 97 -8.73 -4.54 -3.02
C ARG A 97 -8.96 -3.04 -2.88
N VAL A 98 -10.08 -2.63 -2.29
CA VAL A 98 -10.43 -1.21 -2.16
C VAL A 98 -10.59 -0.88 -0.69
N GLY A 99 -9.80 0.07 -0.19
CA GLY A 99 -9.78 0.45 1.20
C GLY A 99 -9.69 1.95 1.43
N LYS A 100 -10.22 2.39 2.56
CA LYS A 100 -9.96 3.71 3.12
C LYS A 100 -8.66 3.69 3.92
N VAL A 101 -7.94 4.80 3.86
CA VAL A 101 -6.75 5.02 4.67
C VAL A 101 -7.14 5.91 5.84
N VAL A 102 -6.96 5.41 7.06
CA VAL A 102 -7.30 6.11 8.30
C VAL A 102 -6.08 6.19 9.21
N PRO A 103 -5.74 7.35 9.79
CA PRO A 103 -4.69 7.43 10.79
C PRO A 103 -5.08 6.67 12.06
N ILE A 104 -4.14 5.97 12.70
CA ILE A 104 -4.44 5.18 13.91
C ILE A 104 -4.97 6.08 15.04
N HIS A 105 -4.51 7.32 15.12
CA HIS A 105 -4.87 8.26 16.17
C HIS A 105 -6.01 9.22 15.79
N SER A 106 -6.66 9.03 14.64
CA SER A 106 -7.81 9.85 14.23
C SER A 106 -8.71 9.12 13.26
N GLU A 107 -10.03 9.21 13.41
CA GLU A 107 -10.99 8.64 12.45
C GLU A 107 -11.12 9.44 11.14
N SER A 108 -10.26 10.44 10.91
CA SER A 108 -10.29 11.25 9.70
C SER A 108 -9.85 10.44 8.48
N LEU A 109 -10.71 10.35 7.46
CA LEU A 109 -10.40 9.70 6.19
C LEU A 109 -9.27 10.48 5.49
N ARG A 110 -8.13 9.82 5.25
CA ARG A 110 -7.01 10.40 4.47
C ARG A 110 -7.17 10.21 2.97
N GLY A 111 -7.82 9.14 2.54
CA GLY A 111 -8.07 8.86 1.13
C GLY A 111 -8.55 7.44 0.90
N ILE A 112 -8.75 7.11 -0.37
CA ILE A 112 -9.14 5.78 -0.83
C ILE A 112 -7.98 5.22 -1.64
N VAL A 113 -7.62 3.97 -1.37
CA VAL A 113 -6.60 3.23 -2.09
C VAL A 113 -7.25 2.01 -2.74
N MET A 114 -6.82 1.73 -3.96
CA MET A 114 -7.23 0.58 -4.75
C MET A 114 -5.97 -0.18 -5.15
N GLU A 115 -5.85 -1.42 -4.69
CA GLU A 115 -4.82 -2.36 -5.09
C GLU A 115 -5.45 -3.38 -6.04
N MET A 116 -4.72 -3.74 -7.09
CA MET A 116 -5.14 -4.69 -8.11
C MET A 116 -4.05 -5.73 -8.28
N GLU A 117 -4.45 -6.99 -8.35
CA GLU A 117 -3.55 -8.12 -8.50
C GLU A 117 -4.11 -9.07 -9.56
N TYR A 118 -3.27 -9.47 -10.50
CA TYR A 118 -3.60 -10.50 -11.49
C TYR A 118 -3.02 -11.84 -11.03
N LEU A 119 -3.89 -12.74 -10.59
CA LEU A 119 -3.52 -13.98 -9.90
C LEU A 119 -2.76 -15.02 -10.75
N PRO A 120 -3.01 -15.18 -12.07
CA PRO A 120 -2.41 -16.27 -12.84
C PRO A 120 -0.89 -16.20 -13.01
N ILE A 121 -0.29 -15.02 -12.89
CA ILE A 121 1.15 -14.83 -13.11
C ILE A 121 1.75 -13.94 -12.03
N SER A 122 2.96 -14.28 -11.60
CA SER A 122 3.74 -13.49 -10.65
C SER A 122 4.78 -12.59 -11.31
N SER A 123 4.89 -12.59 -12.64
CA SER A 123 5.76 -11.68 -13.39
C SER A 123 5.16 -10.28 -13.41
N TRP A 124 5.85 -9.30 -12.82
CA TRP A 124 5.43 -7.91 -12.80
C TRP A 124 5.34 -7.32 -14.22
N GLU A 125 6.35 -7.56 -15.06
CA GLU A 125 6.43 -7.05 -16.44
C GLU A 125 5.23 -7.49 -17.28
N LYS A 126 4.74 -8.71 -17.06
CA LYS A 126 3.56 -9.21 -17.79
C LYS A 126 2.26 -8.81 -17.12
N SER A 127 2.19 -8.85 -15.79
CA SER A 127 0.95 -8.56 -15.07
C SER A 127 0.59 -7.08 -15.10
N HIS A 128 1.56 -6.16 -15.02
CA HIS A 128 1.28 -4.72 -15.00
C HIS A 128 0.64 -4.24 -16.31
N GLN A 129 1.02 -4.81 -17.46
CA GLN A 129 0.40 -4.49 -18.75
C GLN A 129 -1.08 -4.87 -18.75
N ILE A 130 -1.39 -6.10 -18.33
CA ILE A 130 -2.76 -6.62 -18.25
C ILE A 130 -3.60 -5.82 -17.24
N MET A 131 -3.02 -5.50 -16.08
CA MET A 131 -3.67 -4.68 -15.06
C MET A 131 -3.90 -3.25 -15.54
N GLY A 132 -2.98 -2.69 -16.32
CA GLY A 132 -3.12 -1.38 -16.96
C GLY A 132 -4.28 -1.34 -17.96
N GLU A 133 -4.38 -2.33 -18.84
CA GLU A 133 -5.52 -2.44 -19.78
C GLU A 133 -6.86 -2.55 -19.02
N PHE A 134 -6.90 -3.35 -17.94
CA PHE A 134 -8.10 -3.45 -17.11
C PHE A 134 -8.42 -2.12 -16.41
N PHE A 135 -7.42 -1.39 -15.93
CA PHE A 135 -7.59 -0.08 -15.32
C PHE A 135 -8.12 0.96 -16.32
N ASP A 136 -7.66 0.94 -17.57
CA ASP A 136 -8.15 1.84 -18.63
C ASP A 136 -9.62 1.58 -18.94
N ILE A 137 -10.02 0.31 -19.08
CA ILE A 137 -11.44 -0.08 -19.25
C ILE A 137 -12.28 0.41 -18.06
N TRP A 138 -11.74 0.24 -16.84
CA TRP A 138 -12.41 0.66 -15.63
C TRP A 138 -12.56 2.19 -15.56
N GLN A 139 -11.52 2.95 -15.91
CA GLN A 139 -11.57 4.41 -16.02
C GLN A 139 -12.58 4.87 -17.06
N GLU A 140 -12.65 4.23 -18.23
CA GLU A 140 -13.64 4.56 -19.26
C GLU A 140 -15.08 4.30 -18.76
N ALA A 141 -15.29 3.18 -18.06
CA ALA A 141 -16.57 2.84 -17.46
C ALA A 141 -16.97 3.81 -16.34
N LEU A 142 -15.99 4.28 -15.55
CA LEU A 142 -16.20 5.28 -14.51
C LEU A 142 -16.40 6.68 -15.07
N GLY A 143 -15.72 7.09 -16.15
CA GLY A 143 -15.88 8.41 -16.76
C GLY A 143 -17.29 8.66 -17.28
N LYS A 144 -18.03 7.59 -17.58
CA LYS A 144 -19.47 7.63 -17.91
C LYS A 144 -20.37 7.91 -16.69
N ARG A 145 -19.81 7.86 -15.47
CA ARG A 145 -20.46 8.12 -14.19
C ARG A 145 -19.83 9.36 -13.56
N SER A 146 -20.63 10.34 -13.15
CA SER A 146 -20.14 11.57 -12.51
C SER A 146 -19.70 11.32 -11.07
N LEU A 147 -18.59 10.60 -10.85
CA LEU A 147 -17.98 10.43 -9.53
C LEU A 147 -16.99 11.56 -9.29
N SER A 148 -17.05 12.16 -8.11
CA SER A 148 -16.07 13.17 -7.69
C SER A 148 -14.78 12.49 -7.20
N GLY A 149 -13.65 12.86 -7.78
CA GLY A 149 -12.33 12.31 -7.46
C GLY A 149 -11.72 11.55 -8.63
N HIS A 150 -10.39 11.48 -8.68
CA HIS A 150 -9.65 10.77 -9.73
C HIS A 150 -8.68 9.80 -9.06
N PHE A 151 -8.63 8.57 -9.57
CA PHE A 151 -7.60 7.62 -9.16
C PHE A 151 -6.31 7.97 -9.88
N VAL A 152 -5.24 8.11 -9.11
CA VAL A 152 -3.89 8.28 -9.64
C VAL A 152 -3.22 6.92 -9.64
N HIS A 153 -2.78 6.47 -10.81
CA HIS A 153 -1.99 5.26 -10.92
C HIS A 153 -0.57 5.55 -10.41
N ILE A 154 -0.12 4.81 -9.40
CA ILE A 154 1.21 4.95 -8.81
C ILE A 154 2.00 3.68 -9.12
N GLU A 155 2.94 3.80 -10.06
CA GLU A 155 3.87 2.72 -10.42
C GLU A 155 5.26 3.01 -9.86
N PRO A 156 5.69 2.31 -8.81
CA PRO A 156 7.07 2.40 -8.34
C PRO A 156 8.01 1.69 -9.32
N ASN A 157 9.24 2.21 -9.46
CA ASN A 157 10.29 1.50 -10.17
C ASN A 157 10.95 0.46 -9.24
N PHE A 158 10.46 -0.78 -9.28
CA PHE A 158 10.96 -1.88 -8.44
C PHE A 158 12.44 -2.20 -8.65
N SER A 159 12.95 -2.02 -9.89
CA SER A 159 14.35 -2.28 -10.20
C SER A 159 15.31 -1.36 -9.45
N GLU A 160 14.86 -0.14 -9.08
CA GLU A 160 15.67 0.77 -8.26
C GLU A 160 15.94 0.23 -6.86
N PHE A 161 15.04 -0.62 -6.35
CA PHE A 161 15.16 -1.29 -5.06
C PHE A 161 15.87 -2.65 -5.15
N GLY A 162 16.41 -3.00 -6.34
CA GLY A 162 17.05 -4.29 -6.59
C GLY A 162 16.08 -5.46 -6.66
N LEU A 163 14.78 -5.20 -6.84
CA LEU A 163 13.76 -6.24 -6.96
C LEU A 163 13.70 -6.76 -8.40
N SER A 164 13.58 -8.08 -8.54
CA SER A 164 13.43 -8.79 -9.82
C SER A 164 12.01 -8.72 -10.36
N ASP A 165 11.79 -9.18 -11.60
CA ASP A 165 10.44 -9.30 -12.20
C ASP A 165 9.47 -10.18 -11.40
N GLN A 166 9.96 -11.17 -10.66
CA GLN A 166 9.11 -12.02 -9.83
C GLN A 166 8.53 -11.22 -8.65
N TYR A 167 7.23 -10.96 -8.69
CA TYR A 167 6.50 -10.22 -7.68
C TYR A 167 6.50 -10.97 -6.34
N THR A 168 6.78 -10.23 -5.28
CA THR A 168 6.88 -10.72 -3.89
C THR A 168 6.30 -9.69 -2.94
N SER A 169 6.15 -10.06 -1.66
CA SER A 169 5.69 -9.12 -0.62
C SER A 169 6.58 -7.88 -0.45
N GLN A 170 7.86 -7.94 -0.86
CA GLN A 170 8.73 -6.76 -0.90
C GLN A 170 8.27 -5.73 -1.95
N HIS A 171 7.71 -6.19 -3.07
CA HIS A 171 7.12 -5.31 -4.09
C HIS A 171 5.90 -4.59 -3.54
N THR A 172 5.00 -5.34 -2.90
CA THR A 172 3.85 -4.78 -2.20
C THR A 172 4.29 -3.71 -1.19
N ALA A 173 5.31 -3.99 -0.38
CA ALA A 173 5.84 -3.01 0.57
C ALA A 173 6.35 -1.73 -0.13
N VAL A 174 7.12 -1.85 -1.21
CA VAL A 174 7.60 -0.68 -1.99
C VAL A 174 6.45 0.11 -2.62
N GLN A 175 5.40 -0.57 -3.09
CA GLN A 175 4.20 0.06 -3.65
C GLN A 175 3.44 0.86 -2.59
N TYR A 176 3.15 0.25 -1.45
CA TYR A 176 2.53 0.94 -0.31
C TYR A 176 3.39 2.12 0.15
N ALA A 177 4.72 1.98 0.16
CA ALA A 177 5.61 3.08 0.51
C ALA A 177 5.51 4.28 -0.44
N SER A 178 5.31 4.02 -1.72
CA SER A 178 5.17 5.05 -2.74
C SER A 178 3.83 5.77 -2.63
N ILE A 179 2.75 5.03 -2.36
CA ILE A 179 1.41 5.58 -2.11
C ILE A 179 1.43 6.48 -0.87
N MET A 180 2.02 6.02 0.23
CA MET A 180 2.09 6.76 1.49
C MET A 180 2.74 8.13 1.35
N VAL A 181 3.83 8.22 0.59
CA VAL A 181 4.51 9.48 0.33
C VAL A 181 3.59 10.46 -0.41
N GLN A 182 2.89 9.98 -1.44
CA GLN A 182 1.96 10.82 -2.16
C GLN A 182 0.81 11.30 -1.27
N MET A 183 0.27 10.44 -0.41
CA MET A 183 -0.79 10.80 0.53
C MET A 183 -0.34 11.81 1.60
N ILE A 184 0.91 11.69 2.08
CA ILE A 184 1.48 12.67 3.02
C ILE A 184 1.73 14.01 2.32
N ALA A 185 2.21 14.00 1.07
CA ALA A 185 2.47 15.22 0.30
C ALA A 185 1.18 15.98 -0.05
N THR A 186 0.12 15.27 -0.46
CA THR A 186 -1.18 15.89 -0.76
C THR A 186 -1.87 16.43 0.50
N ALA A 187 -1.70 15.77 1.65
CA ALA A 187 -2.20 16.24 2.94
C ALA A 187 -1.53 17.51 3.48
N GLN A 188 -0.31 17.85 3.03
CA GLN A 188 0.40 19.08 3.41
C GLN A 188 0.09 20.25 2.47
N SER A 189 -0.57 19.99 1.35
CA SER A 189 -0.86 20.97 0.29
C SER A 189 -2.30 21.50 0.35
N ALA A 190 -3.11 21.01 1.29
CA ALA A 190 -4.50 21.39 1.52
C ALA A 190 -4.63 22.06 2.89
#